data_AF-A0AA36MNM3-F1
#
_entry.id   AF-A0AA36MNM3-F1
#
_cell.length_a   1.000
_cell.length_b   1.000
_cell.length_c   1.000
_cell.angle_alpha   90.00
_cell.angle_beta   90.00
_cell.angle_gamma   90.00
#
_symmetry.space_group_name_H-M   'P 1'
#
loop_
_entity.id
_entity.type
_entity.pdbx_description
1 polymer ?
#
loop_
_entity_poly.entity_id
_entity_poly.type
_entity_poly.pdbx_seq_one_letter_code
_entity_poly.pdbx_strand_id
1 'polypeptide(L)'
;MQQVPRLVKDTYGHNVIRAVLSYGEVEHQRAIIRHVISNVLESARNRQSSLVLEKCLDIATGELVEERMLLMAELLWGEGPPLLEIMLDRFGNYIAQRVIQMSWGAEEQRLQEILESVKPRLRQSTNGKRILQAARRKFGM
;
A
#
# COMPACT_ATOMS: atom_id res chain seq x y z
N MET A 1 -21.29 -7.52 -4.93
CA MET A 1 -20.17 -6.69 -4.40
C MET A 1 -20.58 -5.43 -3.62
N GLN A 2 -21.88 -5.10 -3.45
CA GLN A 2 -22.32 -3.84 -2.81
C GLN A 2 -21.88 -3.64 -1.34
N GLN A 3 -21.39 -4.66 -0.65
CA GLN A 3 -20.98 -4.56 0.77
C GLN A 3 -19.45 -4.48 0.99
N VAL A 4 -18.64 -4.53 -0.07
CA VAL A 4 -17.17 -4.46 0.04
C VAL A 4 -16.69 -3.25 0.85
N PRO A 5 -17.21 -2.02 0.65
CA PRO A 5 -16.77 -0.86 1.43
C PRO A 5 -16.98 -1.00 2.94
N ARG A 6 -18.06 -1.67 3.33
CA ARG A 6 -18.39 -1.93 4.73
C ARG A 6 -17.48 -3.01 5.32
N LEU A 7 -17.28 -4.10 4.59
CA LEU A 7 -16.54 -5.27 5.08
C LEU A 7 -15.04 -5.00 5.21
N VAL A 8 -14.45 -4.19 4.32
CA VAL A 8 -13.01 -3.85 4.37
C VAL A 8 -12.62 -3.16 5.68
N LYS A 9 -13.52 -2.37 6.26
CA LYS A 9 -13.30 -1.61 7.50
C LYS A 9 -13.88 -2.31 8.74
N ASP A 10 -14.59 -3.42 8.56
CA ASP A 10 -15.27 -4.14 9.64
C ASP A 10 -14.29 -4.96 10.48
N THR A 11 -14.58 -5.04 11.80
CA THR A 11 -13.74 -5.72 12.79
C THR A 11 -13.55 -7.22 12.47
N TYR A 12 -14.51 -7.85 11.78
CA TYR A 12 -14.43 -9.25 11.34
C TYR A 12 -14.47 -9.39 9.82
N GLY A 13 -15.17 -8.50 9.12
CA GLY A 13 -15.34 -8.53 7.66
C GLY A 13 -14.03 -8.44 6.87
N HIS A 14 -13.00 -7.79 7.41
CA HIS A 14 -11.70 -7.71 6.73
C HIS A 14 -11.05 -9.10 6.55
N ASN A 15 -11.32 -10.06 7.43
CA ASN A 15 -10.84 -11.44 7.29
C ASN A 15 -11.51 -12.14 6.11
N VAL A 16 -12.81 -11.90 5.90
CA VAL A 16 -13.54 -12.42 4.74
C VAL A 16 -12.96 -11.83 3.46
N ILE A 17 -12.70 -10.53 3.43
CA ILE A 17 -12.08 -9.87 2.28
C ILE A 17 -10.69 -10.46 1.99
N ARG A 18 -9.85 -10.68 3.02
CA ARG A 18 -8.54 -11.32 2.85
C ARG A 18 -8.63 -12.77 2.38
N ALA A 19 -9.67 -13.50 2.77
CA ALA A 19 -9.94 -14.85 2.27
C ALA A 19 -10.30 -14.82 0.78
N VAL A 20 -11.18 -13.88 0.35
CA VAL A 20 -11.49 -13.69 -1.07
C VAL A 20 -10.25 -13.29 -1.86
N LEU A 21 -9.40 -12.41 -1.31
CA LEU A 21 -8.11 -12.05 -1.91
C LEU A 21 -7.12 -13.24 -1.97
N SER A 22 -7.32 -14.30 -1.20
CA SER A 22 -6.41 -15.46 -1.19
C SER A 22 -6.89 -16.62 -2.05
N TYR A 23 -8.22 -16.82 -2.12
CA TYR A 23 -8.82 -18.03 -2.65
C TYR A 23 -10.01 -17.77 -3.60
N GLY A 24 -10.45 -16.52 -3.72
CA GLY A 24 -11.55 -16.16 -4.60
C GLY A 24 -11.13 -16.07 -6.07
N GLU A 25 -12.12 -16.00 -6.94
CA GLU A 25 -11.92 -15.80 -8.38
C GLU A 25 -11.28 -14.43 -8.68
N VAL A 26 -10.51 -14.36 -9.78
CA VAL A 26 -9.73 -13.18 -10.17
C VAL A 26 -10.62 -11.95 -10.32
N GLU A 27 -11.86 -12.09 -10.81
CA GLU A 27 -12.84 -11.01 -10.94
C GLU A 27 -13.22 -10.40 -9.59
N HIS A 28 -13.37 -11.24 -8.57
CA HIS A 28 -13.66 -10.78 -7.21
C HIS A 28 -12.45 -10.09 -6.58
N GLN A 29 -11.26 -10.65 -6.76
CA GLN A 29 -10.00 -10.05 -6.30
C GLN A 29 -9.80 -8.68 -6.95
N ARG A 30 -9.94 -8.60 -8.27
CA ARG A 30 -9.86 -7.38 -9.08
C ARG A 30 -10.79 -6.29 -8.55
N ALA A 31 -12.06 -6.62 -8.32
CA ALA A 31 -13.02 -5.65 -7.83
C ALA A 31 -12.69 -5.12 -6.42
N ILE A 32 -12.17 -5.98 -5.54
CA ILE A 32 -11.71 -5.57 -4.21
C ILE A 32 -10.50 -4.63 -4.34
N ILE A 33 -9.50 -4.98 -5.16
CA ILE A 33 -8.31 -4.15 -5.33
C ILE A 33 -8.70 -2.78 -5.89
N ARG A 34 -9.54 -2.71 -6.92
CA ARG A 34 -10.04 -1.44 -7.50
C ARG A 34 -10.79 -0.59 -6.47
N HIS A 35 -11.55 -1.20 -5.57
CA HIS A 35 -12.20 -0.47 -4.48
C HIS A 35 -11.19 0.08 -3.46
N VAL A 36 -10.14 -0.69 -3.14
CA VAL A 36 -9.08 -0.23 -2.24
C VAL A 36 -8.27 0.91 -2.87
N ILE A 37 -7.98 0.85 -4.17
CA ILE A 37 -7.26 1.90 -4.92
C ILE A 37 -7.98 3.25 -4.77
N SER A 38 -9.30 3.29 -4.99
CA SER A 38 -10.06 4.55 -4.89
C SER A 38 -10.15 5.13 -3.47
N ASN A 39 -9.68 4.39 -2.45
CA ASN A 39 -9.67 4.81 -1.04
C ASN A 39 -8.30 4.55 -0.40
N VAL A 40 -7.20 4.61 -1.15
CA VAL A 40 -5.92 4.04 -0.70
C VAL A 40 -5.39 4.71 0.57
N LEU A 41 -5.53 6.04 0.67
CA LEU A 41 -5.03 6.81 1.81
C LEU A 41 -5.81 6.49 3.09
N GLU A 42 -7.14 6.45 2.99
CA GLU A 42 -8.00 6.07 4.10
C GLU A 42 -7.74 4.61 4.51
N SER A 43 -7.61 3.73 3.51
CA SER A 43 -7.37 2.30 3.72
C SER A 43 -6.05 2.05 4.45
N ALA A 44 -4.99 2.77 4.09
CA ALA A 44 -3.67 2.65 4.71
C ALA A 44 -3.65 3.10 6.18
N ARG A 45 -4.47 4.09 6.55
CA ARG A 45 -4.52 4.67 7.91
C ARG A 45 -5.49 3.98 8.86
N ASN A 46 -6.30 3.04 8.37
CA ASN A 46 -7.19 2.26 9.22
C ASN A 46 -6.59 0.87 9.50
N ARG A 47 -6.71 0.43 10.76
CA ARG A 47 -6.08 -0.80 11.26
C ARG A 47 -6.50 -2.06 10.51
N GLN A 48 -7.77 -2.17 10.11
CA GLN A 48 -8.32 -3.35 9.45
C GLN A 48 -8.11 -3.29 7.95
N SER A 49 -8.39 -2.14 7.34
CA SER A 49 -8.24 -1.98 5.89
C SER A 49 -6.78 -1.95 5.43
N SER A 50 -5.84 -1.58 6.30
CA SER A 50 -4.41 -1.64 5.96
C SER A 50 -3.97 -3.10 5.75
N LEU A 51 -4.51 -4.05 6.51
CA LEU A 51 -4.25 -5.49 6.31
C LEU A 51 -4.81 -6.00 4.98
N VAL A 52 -5.93 -5.41 4.52
CA VAL A 52 -6.50 -5.69 3.21
C VAL A 52 -5.60 -5.11 2.12
N LEU A 53 -5.18 -3.86 2.25
CA LEU A 53 -4.29 -3.18 1.30
C LEU A 53 -2.93 -3.89 1.19
N GLU A 54 -2.34 -4.33 2.31
CA GLU A 54 -1.13 -5.14 2.30
C GLU A 54 -1.34 -6.42 1.50
N LYS A 55 -2.47 -7.10 1.68
CA LYS A 55 -2.80 -8.29 0.91
C LYS A 55 -3.00 -7.98 -0.59
N CYS A 56 -3.61 -6.84 -0.93
CA CYS A 56 -3.72 -6.39 -2.32
C CYS A 56 -2.34 -6.22 -2.96
N LEU A 57 -1.39 -5.58 -2.28
CA LEU A 57 -0.01 -5.43 -2.76
C LEU A 57 0.69 -6.77 -3.00
N ASP A 58 0.40 -7.77 -2.16
CA ASP A 58 1.02 -9.10 -2.26
C ASP A 58 0.50 -9.96 -3.41
N ILE A 59 -0.79 -9.83 -3.75
CA ILE A 59 -1.41 -10.69 -4.77
C ILE A 59 -1.46 -10.03 -6.15
N ALA A 60 -1.34 -8.71 -6.24
CA ALA A 60 -1.47 -7.96 -7.50
C ALA A 60 -0.28 -8.24 -8.43
N THR A 61 -0.32 -9.41 -9.07
CA THR A 61 0.68 -9.98 -9.96
C THR A 61 -0.04 -10.85 -10.99
N GLY A 62 0.64 -11.30 -12.05
CA GLY A 62 0.03 -12.15 -13.08
C GLY A 62 -1.21 -11.50 -13.71
N GLU A 63 -2.37 -12.14 -13.59
CA GLU A 63 -3.68 -11.66 -14.11
C GLU A 63 -4.18 -10.35 -13.46
N LEU A 64 -3.54 -9.91 -12.37
CA LEU A 64 -3.85 -8.67 -11.65
C LEU A 64 -2.75 -7.60 -11.82
N VAL A 65 -1.88 -7.74 -12.83
CA VAL A 65 -0.80 -6.77 -13.07
C VAL A 65 -1.32 -5.37 -13.40
N GLU A 66 -2.49 -5.26 -14.04
CA GLU A 66 -3.13 -3.96 -14.29
C GLU A 66 -3.51 -3.28 -12.97
N GLU A 67 -4.14 -4.01 -12.06
CA GLU A 67 -4.50 -3.50 -10.74
C GLU A 67 -3.26 -3.14 -9.90
N ARG A 68 -2.15 -3.88 -10.04
CA ARG A 68 -0.87 -3.53 -9.42
C ARG A 68 -0.37 -2.17 -9.91
N MET A 69 -0.35 -1.98 -11.22
CA MET A 69 0.12 -0.74 -11.84
C MET A 69 -0.73 0.44 -11.38
N LEU A 70 -2.06 0.29 -11.34
CA LEU A 70 -2.97 1.31 -10.83
C LEU A 70 -2.74 1.61 -9.34
N LEU A 71 -2.51 0.58 -8.52
CA LEU A 71 -2.25 0.76 -7.09
C LEU A 71 -0.94 1.48 -6.83
N MET A 72 0.14 1.12 -7.54
CA MET A 72 1.42 1.81 -7.44
C MET A 72 1.33 3.24 -7.98
N ALA A 73 0.59 3.43 -9.09
CA ALA A 73 0.29 4.74 -9.68
C ALA A 73 -0.31 5.69 -8.64
N GLU A 74 -1.39 5.26 -7.99
CA GLU A 74 -2.10 6.04 -6.97
C GLU A 74 -1.23 6.36 -5.76
N LEU A 75 -0.31 5.46 -5.38
CA LEU A 75 0.52 5.63 -4.20
C LEU A 75 1.72 6.58 -4.41
N LEU A 76 2.35 6.57 -5.59
CA LEU A 76 3.66 7.19 -5.81
C LEU A 76 3.63 8.44 -6.70
N TRP A 77 2.59 8.61 -7.51
CA TRP A 77 2.49 9.72 -8.47
C TRP A 77 1.42 10.74 -8.05
N GLY A 78 1.42 11.88 -8.73
CA GLY A 78 0.59 13.05 -8.39
C GLY A 78 1.34 14.11 -7.57
N GLU A 79 0.69 15.26 -7.42
CA GLU A 79 1.16 16.34 -6.53
C GLU A 79 0.81 15.98 -5.09
N GLY A 80 1.83 15.79 -4.24
CA GLY A 80 1.62 15.33 -2.87
C GLY A 80 1.10 13.89 -2.78
N PRO A 81 1.87 12.88 -3.26
CA PRO A 81 1.39 11.50 -3.34
C PRO A 81 1.01 10.96 -1.94
N PRO A 82 -0.05 10.11 -1.85
CA PRO A 82 -0.53 9.53 -0.59
C PRO A 82 0.56 8.91 0.27
N LEU A 83 1.60 8.34 -0.35
CA LEU A 83 2.72 7.72 0.34
C LEU A 83 3.40 8.66 1.37
N LEU A 84 3.46 9.97 1.10
CA LEU A 84 4.07 10.96 2.00
C LEU A 84 3.47 10.94 3.40
N GLU A 85 2.15 10.83 3.48
CA GLU A 85 1.43 10.79 4.75
C GLU A 85 1.39 9.37 5.31
N ILE A 86 1.27 8.35 4.45
CA ILE A 86 1.26 6.94 4.84
C ILE A 86 2.55 6.55 5.59
N MET A 87 3.71 7.05 5.16
CA MET A 87 5.01 6.74 5.77
C MET A 87 5.10 7.07 7.27
N LEU A 88 4.40 8.11 7.72
CA LEU A 88 4.45 8.57 9.11
C LEU A 88 3.29 8.05 9.96
N ASP A 89 2.26 7.50 9.32
CA ASP A 89 1.08 6.96 10.00
C ASP A 89 1.38 5.69 10.83
N ARG A 90 0.65 5.50 11.92
CA ARG A 90 0.81 4.39 12.87
C ARG A 90 0.51 3.01 12.28
N PHE A 91 -0.34 2.93 11.24
CA PHE A 91 -0.63 1.70 10.48
C PHE A 91 -0.05 1.78 9.07
N GLY A 92 -0.13 2.96 8.43
CA GLY A 92 0.36 3.19 7.07
C GLY A 92 1.85 2.92 6.90
N ASN A 93 2.68 3.08 7.93
CA ASN A 93 4.12 2.79 7.83
C ASN A 93 4.42 1.34 7.40
N TYR A 94 3.55 0.37 7.69
CA TYR A 94 3.71 -1.01 7.21
C TYR A 94 3.42 -1.11 5.70
N ILE A 95 2.43 -0.37 5.21
CA ILE A 95 2.11 -0.27 3.79
C ILE A 95 3.27 0.38 3.04
N ALA A 96 3.81 1.49 3.54
CA ALA A 96 4.96 2.15 2.91
C ALA A 96 6.19 1.21 2.82
N GLN A 97 6.46 0.42 3.87
CA GLN A 97 7.52 -0.59 3.82
C GLN A 97 7.24 -1.67 2.77
N ARG A 98 5.99 -2.13 2.64
CA ARG A 98 5.59 -3.10 1.63
C ARG A 98 5.74 -2.55 0.21
N VAL A 99 5.33 -1.31 -0.03
CA VAL A 99 5.49 -0.61 -1.30
C VAL A 99 6.97 -0.55 -1.70
N ILE A 100 7.87 -0.22 -0.77
CA ILE A 100 9.32 -0.24 -1.00
C ILE A 100 9.84 -1.65 -1.33
N GLN A 101 9.34 -2.68 -0.65
CA GLN A 101 9.78 -4.06 -0.90
C GLN A 101 9.36 -4.55 -2.29
N MET A 102 8.13 -4.22 -2.71
CA MET A 102 7.49 -4.71 -3.93
C MET A 102 7.75 -3.83 -5.17
N SER A 103 8.40 -2.67 -5.01
CA SER A 103 8.70 -1.78 -6.11
C SER A 103 9.77 -2.35 -7.04
N TRP A 104 9.68 -1.98 -8.32
CA TRP A 104 10.70 -2.25 -9.33
C TRP A 104 10.80 -1.14 -10.39
N GLY A 105 11.95 -1.03 -11.06
CA GLY A 105 12.14 -0.13 -12.20
C GLY A 105 11.84 1.34 -11.85
N ALA A 106 10.94 1.97 -12.61
CA ALA A 106 10.59 3.38 -12.44
C ALA A 106 10.03 3.72 -11.04
N GLU A 107 9.40 2.75 -10.36
CA GLU A 107 8.87 2.94 -9.01
C GLU A 107 9.99 3.13 -7.98
N GLU A 108 11.10 2.40 -8.14
CA GLU A 108 12.25 2.51 -7.23
C GLU A 108 12.92 3.88 -7.36
N GLN A 109 13.06 4.37 -8.59
CA GLN A 109 13.54 5.73 -8.84
C GLN A 109 12.63 6.77 -8.18
N ARG A 110 11.31 6.64 -8.40
CA ARG A 110 10.32 7.55 -7.81
C ARG A 110 10.33 7.51 -6.27
N LEU A 111 10.47 6.33 -5.68
CA LEU A 111 10.58 6.15 -4.24
C LEU A 111 11.83 6.83 -3.68
N GLN A 112 12.98 6.69 -4.34
CA GLN A 112 14.20 7.35 -3.92
C GLN A 112 14.07 8.89 -3.92
N GLU A 113 13.45 9.46 -4.95
CA GLU A 113 13.16 10.91 -5.02
C GLU A 113 12.28 11.36 -3.84
N ILE A 114 11.16 10.63 -3.61
CA ILE A 114 10.24 10.92 -2.49
C ILE A 114 11.00 10.83 -1.17
N LEU A 115 11.73 9.74 -0.94
CA LEU A 115 12.44 9.49 0.32
C LEU A 115 13.50 10.55 0.61
N GLU A 116 14.28 10.97 -0.39
CA GLU A 116 15.26 12.05 -0.22
C GLU A 116 14.56 13.38 0.12
N SER A 117 13.43 13.70 -0.52
CA SER A 117 12.68 14.94 -0.26
C SER A 117 12.15 15.04 1.18
N VAL A 118 11.81 13.91 1.82
CA VAL A 118 11.27 13.88 3.19
C VAL A 118 12.24 13.33 4.25
N LYS A 119 13.47 13.00 3.86
CA LYS A 119 14.49 12.37 4.72
C LYS A 119 14.68 13.06 6.08
N PRO A 120 14.74 14.40 6.19
CA PRO A 120 14.88 15.07 7.48
C PRO A 120 13.72 14.75 8.43
N ARG A 121 12.48 14.75 7.92
CA ARG A 121 11.27 14.43 8.70
C ARG A 121 11.26 12.96 9.11
N LEU A 122 11.65 12.05 8.21
CA LEU A 122 11.71 10.62 8.50
C LEU A 122 12.68 10.30 9.64
N ARG A 123 13.85 10.97 9.68
CA ARG A 123 14.85 10.78 10.76
C ARG A 123 14.33 11.14 12.15
N GLN A 124 13.37 12.06 12.23
CA GLN A 124 12.79 12.55 13.48
C GLN A 124 11.67 11.65 14.02
N SER A 125 11.14 10.73 13.21
CA SER A 125 10.00 9.86 13.57
C SER A 125 10.43 8.40 13.76
N THR A 126 9.85 7.72 14.76
CA THR A 126 10.03 6.27 14.96
C THR A 126 9.60 5.47 13.73
N ASN A 127 8.46 5.84 13.13
CA ASN A 127 7.97 5.21 11.91
C ASN A 127 8.90 5.53 10.73
N GLY A 128 9.31 6.79 10.60
CA GLY A 128 10.20 7.23 9.54
C GLY A 128 11.56 6.52 9.54
N LYS A 129 12.13 6.23 10.72
CA LYS A 129 13.36 5.42 10.85
C LYS A 129 13.18 4.00 10.29
N ARG A 130 12.01 3.39 10.45
CA ARG A 130 11.69 2.07 9.86
C ARG A 130 11.60 2.14 8.34
N ILE A 131 11.01 3.21 7.80
CA ILE A 131 10.97 3.45 6.35
C ILE A 131 12.39 3.56 5.78
N LEU A 132 13.26 4.34 6.42
CA LEU A 132 14.66 4.47 6.00
C LEU A 132 15.41 3.13 6.08
N GLN A 133 15.12 2.30 7.09
CA GLN A 133 15.69 0.97 7.18
C GLN A 133 15.21 0.05 6.04
N ALA A 134 13.93 0.07 5.69
CA ALA A 134 13.40 -0.67 4.55
C ALA A 134 14.03 -0.22 3.24
N ALA A 135 14.14 1.10 3.02
CA ALA A 135 14.80 1.68 1.84
C ALA A 135 16.27 1.26 1.75
N ARG A 136 17.02 1.31 2.86
CA ARG A 136 18.41 0.84 2.91
C ARG A 136 18.55 -0.64 2.52
N ARG A 137 17.66 -1.50 3.02
CA ARG A 137 17.69 -2.94 2.68
C ARG A 137 17.39 -3.21 1.21
N LYS A 138 16.51 -2.42 0.61
CA LYS A 138 16.08 -2.58 -0.79
C LYS A 138 17.04 -1.94 -1.78
N PHE A 139 17.47 -0.70 -1.52
CA PHE A 139 18.21 0.14 -2.46
C PHE A 139 19.71 0.24 -2.16
N GLY A 140 20.19 -0.23 -1.00
CA GLY A 140 21.60 -0.15 -0.62
C GLY A 140 22.08 1.24 -0.17
N MET A 141 21.13 2.12 0.21
CA MET A 141 21.38 3.51 0.63
C MET A 141 21.95 3.67 2.06
#